data_AF-A0A351DUT5-F1
#
_entry.id   AF-A0A351DUT5-F1
#
_cell.length_a   1.000
_cell.length_b   1.000
_cell.length_c   1.000
_cell.angle_alpha   90.00
_cell.angle_beta   90.00
_cell.angle_gamma   90.00
#
_symmetry.space_group_name_H-M   'P 1'
#
loop_
_entity.id
_entity.type
_entity.pdbx_description
1 polymer ?
#
loop_
_entity_poly.entity_id
_entity_poly.type
_entity_poly.pdbx_seq_one_letter_code
_entity_poly.pdbx_strand_id
1 'polypeptide(L)'
;MPRSLTSPVFHVVVIALFAGCTYDVGEDIYGPFAPCEGEECVSYAGDIAPLMEAHCTGCHSVNFPSSGLNLTTHANVAQSAIEGDLTRVLRLPVSDALFMPYFGDPLPEEDIQRIERWTELGAPNN
;
A
#
# COMPACT_ATOMS: atom_id res chain seq x y z
N MET A 1 60.68 47.69 32.47
CA MET A 1 60.97 46.73 31.39
C MET A 1 59.79 45.76 31.27
N PRO A 2 58.92 45.86 30.25
CA PRO A 2 57.97 44.78 29.97
C PRO A 2 58.54 43.85 28.89
N ARG A 3 58.55 42.55 29.16
CA ARG A 3 58.64 41.51 28.13
C ARG A 3 57.29 40.81 28.02
N SER A 4 56.81 40.81 26.78
CA SER A 4 55.84 39.94 26.11
C SER A 4 55.43 38.67 26.85
N LEU A 5 54.16 38.27 26.71
CA LEU A 5 53.85 36.99 26.07
C LEU A 5 52.37 36.94 25.64
N THR A 6 52.17 36.62 24.38
CA THR A 6 50.90 36.36 23.67
C THR A 6 50.30 35.01 24.06
N SER A 7 48.98 34.89 24.14
CA SER A 7 48.28 33.66 23.72
C SER A 7 46.79 33.92 23.45
N PRO A 8 46.25 33.53 22.29
CA PRO A 8 44.84 33.69 21.95
C PRO A 8 44.05 32.45 22.39
N VAL A 9 43.04 32.61 23.25
CA VAL A 9 42.11 31.51 23.56
C VAL A 9 40.75 31.83 22.96
N PHE A 10 40.58 31.26 21.78
CA PHE A 10 39.37 31.14 20.98
C PHE A 10 38.23 30.55 21.84
N HIS A 11 37.35 31.39 22.37
CA HIS A 11 36.14 30.90 23.03
C HIS A 11 35.05 30.73 21.97
N VAL A 12 34.92 29.48 21.54
CA VAL A 12 33.85 28.98 20.69
C VAL A 12 32.51 29.22 21.40
N VAL A 13 31.71 30.13 20.88
CA VAL A 13 30.30 30.32 21.26
C VAL A 13 29.51 29.16 20.67
N VAL A 14 29.14 28.19 21.51
CA VAL A 14 28.25 27.09 21.13
C VAL A 14 26.80 27.59 21.24
N ILE A 15 26.22 27.93 20.09
CA ILE A 15 24.80 28.24 19.93
C ILE A 15 24.04 26.90 19.99
N ALA A 16 23.40 26.61 21.12
CA ALA A 16 22.47 25.49 21.25
C ALA A 16 21.03 25.96 20.94
N LEU A 17 20.72 26.08 19.65
CA LEU A 17 19.34 26.18 19.16
C LEU A 17 18.78 24.77 18.99
N PHE A 18 18.27 24.18 20.07
CA PHE A 18 17.38 23.03 19.95
C PHE A 18 16.01 23.52 19.49
N ALA A 19 15.87 23.74 18.18
CA ALA A 19 14.57 23.69 17.54
C ALA A 19 14.12 22.23 17.55
N GLY A 20 13.48 21.80 18.64
CA GLY A 20 12.79 20.53 18.69
C GLY A 20 11.57 20.61 17.78
N CYS A 21 11.65 20.02 16.59
CA CYS A 21 10.45 19.65 15.85
C CYS A 21 9.81 18.49 16.62
N THR A 22 8.73 18.77 17.35
CA THR A 22 7.82 17.69 17.73
C THR A 22 7.25 17.14 16.42
N TYR A 23 7.63 15.93 16.07
CA TYR A 23 6.84 15.13 15.14
C TYR A 23 5.62 14.70 15.97
N ASP A 24 4.53 15.46 15.89
CA ASP A 24 3.21 14.87 16.13
C ASP A 24 3.01 13.85 15.00
N VAL A 25 3.50 12.63 15.21
CA VAL A 25 2.90 11.48 14.56
C VAL A 25 1.53 11.40 15.21
N GLY A 26 0.51 11.91 14.52
CA GLY A 26 -0.87 11.76 14.94
C GLY A 26 -1.12 10.27 15.19
N GLU A 27 -1.13 9.91 16.46
CA GLU A 27 -1.60 8.65 16.97
C GLU A 27 -3.11 8.65 16.78
N ASP A 28 -3.57 8.50 15.54
CA ASP A 28 -4.98 8.32 15.17
C ASP A 28 -5.21 7.76 13.73
N ILE A 29 -4.18 7.47 12.92
CA ILE A 29 -4.41 7.14 11.49
C ILE A 29 -4.59 5.64 11.19
N TYR A 30 -4.49 4.74 12.18
CA TYR A 30 -4.77 3.31 11.98
C TYR A 30 -5.43 2.65 13.20
N GLY A 31 -6.73 2.90 13.35
CA GLY A 31 -7.68 1.99 14.01
C GLY A 31 -8.53 1.28 12.94
N PRO A 32 -8.94 0.00 13.14
CA PRO A 32 -9.42 -0.84 12.05
C PRO A 32 -10.82 -0.41 11.58
N PHE A 33 -10.86 0.14 10.36
CA PHE A 33 -12.05 0.27 9.52
C PHE A 33 -13.17 1.17 10.06
N ALA A 34 -12.95 2.48 10.05
CA ALA A 34 -14.07 3.42 9.98
C ALA A 34 -14.88 3.15 8.68
N PRO A 35 -16.22 3.04 8.73
CA PRO A 35 -17.04 3.08 7.53
C PRO A 35 -16.73 4.38 6.80
N CYS A 36 -16.50 4.26 5.50
CA CYS A 36 -15.92 5.29 4.65
C CYS A 36 -16.72 6.61 4.70
N GLU A 37 -16.24 7.57 5.49
CA GLU A 37 -16.66 8.97 5.43
C GLU A 37 -15.47 9.81 4.94
N GLY A 38 -15.53 10.30 3.70
CA GLY A 38 -14.52 11.19 3.10
C GLY A 38 -14.17 10.87 1.65
N GLU A 39 -13.26 11.66 1.06
CA GLU A 39 -12.82 11.56 -0.34
C GLU A 39 -11.87 10.38 -0.63
N GLU A 40 -11.56 9.53 0.36
CA GLU A 40 -10.65 8.39 0.25
C GLU A 40 -11.40 7.05 0.37
N CYS A 41 -12.55 6.94 -0.31
CA CYS A 41 -13.24 5.66 -0.47
C CYS A 41 -12.56 4.88 -1.60
N VAL A 42 -12.05 3.67 -1.32
CA VAL A 42 -11.55 2.80 -2.40
C VAL A 42 -12.66 2.59 -3.43
N SER A 43 -12.35 2.90 -4.68
CA SER A 43 -13.27 2.83 -5.82
C SER A 43 -12.93 1.68 -6.73
N TYR A 44 -13.92 1.00 -7.29
CA TYR A 44 -13.60 0.00 -8.30
C TYR A 44 -12.95 0.65 -9.52
N ALA A 45 -13.52 1.76 -10.00
CA ALA A 45 -13.07 2.38 -11.24
C ALA A 45 -11.68 3.03 -11.12
N GLY A 46 -11.37 3.68 -10.00
CA GLY A 46 -10.12 4.40 -9.79
C GLY A 46 -8.99 3.54 -9.24
N ASP A 47 -9.32 2.51 -8.45
CA ASP A 47 -8.33 1.78 -7.66
C ASP A 47 -8.18 0.32 -8.05
N ILE A 48 -9.30 -0.41 -8.17
CA ILE A 48 -9.25 -1.86 -8.32
C ILE A 48 -9.11 -2.27 -9.78
N ALA A 49 -9.87 -1.65 -10.69
CA ALA A 49 -9.82 -1.97 -12.11
C ALA A 49 -8.40 -1.78 -12.71
N PRO A 50 -7.65 -0.70 -12.40
CA PRO A 50 -6.27 -0.57 -12.84
C PRO A 50 -5.35 -1.69 -12.33
N LEU A 51 -5.51 -2.12 -11.07
CA LEU A 51 -4.73 -3.24 -10.51
C LEU A 51 -5.04 -4.56 -11.23
N MET A 52 -6.32 -4.82 -11.52
CA MET A 52 -6.72 -6.02 -12.26
C MET A 52 -6.11 -6.01 -13.66
N GLU A 53 -6.15 -4.87 -14.35
CA GLU A 53 -5.59 -4.76 -15.70
C GLU A 53 -4.06 -4.89 -15.72
N ALA A 54 -3.38 -4.29 -14.75
CA ALA A 54 -1.93 -4.31 -14.68
C ALA A 54 -1.36 -5.69 -14.31
N HIS A 55 -2.06 -6.44 -13.45
CA HIS A 55 -1.46 -7.62 -12.80
C HIS A 55 -2.23 -8.94 -13.02
N CYS A 56 -3.50 -8.90 -13.43
CA CYS A 56 -4.36 -10.08 -13.39
C CYS A 56 -4.88 -10.49 -14.77
N THR A 57 -5.34 -9.55 -15.59
CA THR A 57 -6.07 -9.85 -16.84
C THR A 57 -5.19 -10.43 -17.94
N GLY A 58 -3.86 -10.29 -17.85
CA GLY A 58 -2.92 -10.96 -18.74
C GLY A 58 -3.10 -12.48 -18.75
N CYS A 59 -3.40 -13.08 -17.58
CA CYS A 59 -3.63 -14.51 -17.42
C CYS A 59 -5.06 -14.90 -17.06
N HIS A 60 -5.88 -13.97 -16.59
CA HIS A 60 -7.27 -14.19 -16.15
C HIS A 60 -8.21 -13.26 -16.91
N SER A 61 -8.32 -13.44 -18.22
CA SER A 61 -9.24 -12.68 -19.08
C SER A 61 -10.12 -13.57 -19.93
N VAL A 62 -11.07 -12.96 -20.66
CA VAL A 62 -11.90 -13.66 -21.65
C VAL A 62 -11.07 -14.43 -22.68
N ASN A 63 -9.97 -13.83 -23.15
CA ASN A 63 -9.14 -14.42 -24.20
C ASN A 63 -8.16 -15.47 -23.65
N PHE A 64 -7.76 -15.33 -22.40
CA PHE A 64 -6.86 -16.27 -21.73
C PHE A 64 -7.35 -16.48 -20.29
N PRO A 65 -8.34 -17.36 -20.06
CA PRO A 65 -8.92 -17.58 -18.74
C PRO A 65 -8.16 -18.70 -18.02
N SER A 66 -6.96 -18.43 -17.50
CA SER A 66 -6.21 -19.43 -16.72
C SER A 66 -7.07 -19.92 -15.55
N SER A 67 -7.10 -21.24 -15.37
CA SER A 67 -7.99 -21.92 -14.40
C SER A 67 -9.49 -21.62 -14.59
N GLY A 68 -9.91 -21.19 -15.79
CA GLY A 68 -11.29 -20.84 -16.10
C GLY A 68 -11.76 -19.51 -15.51
N LEU A 69 -10.86 -18.70 -14.94
CA LEU A 69 -11.19 -17.45 -14.29
C LEU A 69 -11.03 -16.26 -15.26
N ASN A 70 -12.02 -15.37 -15.26
CA ASN A 70 -12.00 -14.12 -16.01
C ASN A 70 -12.21 -12.93 -15.05
N LEU A 71 -11.23 -12.05 -14.94
CA LEU A 71 -11.23 -10.87 -14.06
C LEU A 71 -11.38 -9.54 -14.84
N THR A 72 -11.95 -9.56 -16.05
CA THR A 72 -12.11 -8.33 -16.86
C THR A 72 -13.37 -7.52 -16.56
N THR A 73 -14.27 -8.01 -15.70
CA THR A 73 -15.52 -7.33 -15.35
C THR A 73 -15.62 -7.13 -13.85
N HIS A 74 -16.24 -6.02 -13.44
CA HIS A 74 -16.51 -5.75 -12.02
C HIS A 74 -17.19 -6.95 -11.35
N ALA A 75 -18.24 -7.50 -11.99
CA ALA A 75 -19.00 -8.60 -11.43
C ALA A 75 -18.13 -9.83 -11.10
N ASN A 76 -17.21 -10.19 -12.00
CA ASN A 76 -16.35 -11.35 -11.77
C ASN A 76 -15.25 -11.08 -10.74
N VAL A 77 -14.68 -9.87 -10.76
CA VAL A 77 -13.68 -9.45 -9.75
C VAL A 77 -14.33 -9.43 -8.37
N ALA A 78 -15.51 -8.82 -8.25
CA ALA A 78 -16.29 -8.75 -7.01
C ALA A 78 -16.67 -10.14 -6.51
N GLN A 79 -17.10 -11.04 -7.40
CA GLN A 79 -17.38 -12.42 -7.03
C GLN A 79 -16.14 -13.12 -6.46
N SER A 80 -15.00 -13.06 -7.16
CA SER A 80 -13.75 -13.69 -6.70
C SER A 80 -13.25 -13.10 -5.38
N ALA A 81 -13.44 -11.80 -5.17
CA ALA A 81 -13.11 -11.11 -3.93
C ALA A 81 -14.01 -11.53 -2.77
N ILE A 82 -15.33 -11.54 -2.96
CA ILE A 82 -16.33 -11.91 -1.94
C ILE A 82 -16.21 -13.40 -1.56
N GLU A 83 -15.93 -14.27 -2.53
CA GLU A 83 -15.66 -15.70 -2.29
C GLU A 83 -14.31 -15.90 -1.56
N GLY A 84 -13.47 -14.87 -1.49
CA GLY A 84 -12.19 -14.85 -0.79
C GLY A 84 -11.02 -15.42 -1.59
N ASP A 85 -11.24 -15.87 -2.82
CA ASP A 85 -10.19 -16.45 -3.65
C ASP A 85 -9.14 -15.42 -4.06
N LEU A 86 -9.58 -14.22 -4.45
CA LEU A 86 -8.67 -13.14 -4.89
C LEU A 86 -7.67 -12.76 -3.79
N THR A 87 -8.16 -12.45 -2.59
CA THR A 87 -7.29 -12.04 -1.46
C THR A 87 -6.44 -13.19 -0.95
N ARG A 88 -6.98 -14.43 -0.95
CA ARG A 88 -6.24 -15.62 -0.50
C ARG A 88 -4.99 -15.88 -1.34
N VAL A 89 -5.10 -15.86 -2.68
CA VAL A 89 -3.95 -16.21 -3.55
C VAL A 89 -2.82 -15.18 -3.52
N LEU A 90 -3.16 -13.91 -3.27
CA LEU A 90 -2.19 -12.82 -3.12
C LEU A 90 -1.34 -12.94 -1.85
N ARG A 91 -1.86 -13.63 -0.83
CA ARG A 91 -1.21 -13.79 0.49
C ARG A 91 -0.49 -15.14 0.66
N LEU A 92 -0.52 -16.02 -0.35
CA LEU A 92 0.22 -17.28 -0.31
C LEU A 92 1.74 -17.04 -0.29
N PRO A 93 2.53 -17.99 0.24
CA PRO A 93 3.98 -17.95 0.05
C PRO A 93 4.33 -17.93 -1.44
N VAL A 94 5.32 -17.15 -1.86
CA VAL A 94 5.76 -17.08 -3.28
C VAL A 94 6.20 -18.42 -3.86
N SER A 95 6.54 -19.39 -3.00
CA SER A 95 6.88 -20.76 -3.39
C SER A 95 5.65 -21.66 -3.65
N ASP A 96 4.46 -21.19 -3.30
CA ASP A 96 3.22 -21.93 -3.50
C ASP A 96 2.81 -21.90 -4.97
N ALA A 97 2.38 -23.05 -5.50
CA ALA A 97 1.99 -23.16 -6.91
C ALA A 97 0.73 -22.35 -7.27
N LEU A 98 -0.06 -21.96 -6.27
CA LEU A 98 -1.27 -21.14 -6.43
C LEU A 98 -1.01 -19.64 -6.16
N PHE A 99 0.20 -19.26 -5.77
CA PHE A 99 0.53 -17.85 -5.56
C PHE A 99 0.31 -17.04 -6.84
N MET A 100 -0.30 -15.87 -6.67
CA MET A 100 -0.50 -14.91 -7.74
C MET A 100 0.16 -13.57 -7.37
N PRO A 101 0.84 -12.89 -8.31
CA PRO A 101 1.02 -13.27 -9.72
C PRO A 101 1.95 -14.49 -9.90
N TYR A 102 1.57 -15.42 -10.79
CA TYR A 102 2.30 -16.68 -10.97
C TYR A 102 3.74 -16.45 -11.45
N PHE A 103 4.73 -16.92 -10.67
CA PHE A 103 6.16 -16.65 -10.88
C PHE A 103 6.52 -15.15 -11.04
N GLY A 104 5.66 -14.25 -10.57
CA GLY A 104 5.91 -12.81 -10.52
C GLY A 104 6.38 -12.35 -9.15
N ASP A 105 6.78 -11.09 -9.08
CA ASP A 105 6.97 -10.43 -7.79
C ASP A 105 5.60 -10.25 -7.10
N PRO A 106 5.56 -10.32 -5.75
CA PRO A 106 4.36 -9.94 -5.01
C PRO A 106 3.92 -8.52 -5.33
N LEU A 107 2.60 -8.30 -5.30
CA LEU A 107 2.06 -6.94 -5.35
C LEU A 107 2.60 -6.14 -4.14
N PRO A 108 2.75 -4.82 -4.29
CA PRO A 108 2.97 -3.93 -3.16
C PRO A 108 1.93 -4.16 -2.06
N GLU A 109 2.37 -4.11 -0.81
CA GLU A 109 1.49 -4.33 0.35
C GLU A 109 0.28 -3.37 0.35
N GLU A 110 0.49 -2.13 -0.09
CA GLU A 110 -0.56 -1.11 -0.22
C GLU A 110 -1.65 -1.50 -1.23
N ASP A 111 -1.30 -2.16 -2.33
CA ASP A 111 -2.26 -2.58 -3.34
C ASP A 111 -3.08 -3.78 -2.86
N ILE A 112 -2.44 -4.72 -2.13
CA ILE A 112 -3.15 -5.84 -1.51
C ILE A 112 -4.13 -5.32 -0.46
N GLN A 113 -3.70 -4.39 0.41
CA GLN A 113 -4.58 -3.75 1.39
C GLN A 113 -5.74 -2.99 0.73
N ARG A 114 -5.50 -2.37 -0.43
CA ARG A 114 -6.56 -1.69 -1.19
C ARG A 114 -7.61 -2.68 -1.70
N ILE A 115 -7.20 -3.83 -2.23
CA ILE A 115 -8.10 -4.91 -2.66
C ILE A 115 -8.87 -5.50 -1.47
N GLU A 116 -8.17 -5.77 -0.35
CA GLU A 116 -8.79 -6.26 0.89
C GLU A 116 -9.84 -5.28 1.41
N ARG A 117 -9.50 -3.99 1.47
CA ARG A 117 -10.42 -2.94 1.91
C ARG A 117 -11.65 -2.82 1.02
N TRP A 118 -11.47 -2.82 -0.29
CA TRP A 118 -12.58 -2.81 -1.24
C TRP A 118 -13.48 -4.04 -1.08
N THR A 119 -12.89 -5.20 -0.81
CA THR A 119 -13.63 -6.45 -0.55
C THR A 119 -14.49 -6.34 0.71
N GLU A 120 -13.93 -5.81 1.80
CA GLU A 120 -14.66 -5.58 3.07
C GLU A 120 -15.83 -4.61 2.93
N LEU A 121 -15.73 -3.64 2.01
CA LEU A 121 -16.81 -2.71 1.68
C LEU A 121 -17.92 -3.34 0.83
N GLY A 122 -17.83 -4.66 0.55
CA GLY A 122 -18.81 -5.40 -0.25
C GLY A 122 -18.54 -5.32 -1.75
N ALA A 123 -17.30 -5.01 -2.14
CA ALA A 123 -16.86 -4.90 -3.53
C ALA A 123 -17.75 -3.97 -4.39
N PRO A 124 -17.98 -2.71 -3.95
CA PRO A 124 -18.86 -1.78 -4.66
C PRO A 124 -18.36 -1.47 -6.08
N ASN A 125 -19.29 -1.17 -6.99
CA ASN A 125 -18.97 -0.68 -8.33
C ASN A 125 -19.13 0.85 -8.36
N ASN A 126 -18.12 1.55 -7.85
CA ASN A 126 -18.07 3.00 -7.66
C ASN A 126 -16.88 3.64 -8.37
#